data_AF-A0A833J4H5-F1
#
_entry.id   AF-A0A833J4H5-F1
#
_cell.length_a   1.000
_cell.length_b   1.000
_cell.length_c   1.000
_cell.angle_alpha   90.00
_cell.angle_beta   90.00
_cell.angle_gamma   90.00
#
_symmetry.space_group_name_H-M   'P 1'
#
loop_
_entity.id
_entity.type
_entity.pdbx_description
1 polymer ?
#
loop_
_entity_poly.entity_id
_entity_poly.type
_entity_poly.pdbx_seq_one_letter_code
_entity_poly.pdbx_strand_id
1 'polypeptide(L)' 'MARFDLTDAEWAVIEPLLPTDVRGRERVDDRRVLNGMFWRLRTGAPWADIPARYGPRTTCGNRFQRWRKRGI' A
#
# COMPACT_ATOMS: atom_id res chain seq x y z
N MET A 1 -8.96 -8.02 -9.87
CA MET A 1 -8.93 -8.12 -8.40
C MET A 1 -8.17 -9.38 -8.00
N ALA A 2 -7.07 -9.27 -7.25
CA ALA A 2 -6.39 -10.43 -6.68
C ALA A 2 -6.95 -10.76 -5.28
N ARG A 3 -6.68 -11.98 -4.77
CA ARG A 3 -7.25 -12.55 -3.52
C ARG A 3 -7.17 -11.65 -2.27
N PHE A 4 -6.24 -10.70 -2.23
CA PHE A 4 -6.00 -9.84 -1.06
C PHE A 4 -6.19 -8.35 -1.36
N ASP A 5 -6.71 -8.01 -2.53
CA ASP A 5 -6.94 -6.63 -2.92
C ASP A 5 -8.19 -6.10 -2.21
N LEU A 6 -8.13 -4.85 -1.77
CA LEU A 6 -9.26 -4.13 -1.20
C LEU A 6 -10.38 -3.99 -2.21
N THR A 7 -11.59 -4.35 -1.81
CA THR A 7 -12.84 -3.97 -2.49
C THR A 7 -13.00 -2.45 -2.54
N ASP A 8 -13.87 -1.95 -3.43
CA ASP A 8 -14.14 -0.51 -3.51
C ASP A 8 -14.73 0.04 -2.20
N ALA A 9 -15.57 -0.76 -1.53
CA ALA A 9 -16.15 -0.42 -0.24
C ALA A 9 -15.09 -0.30 0.87
N GLU A 10 -14.18 -1.27 0.98
CA GLU A 10 -13.07 -1.20 1.95
C GLU A 10 -12.12 -0.06 1.62
N TRP A 11 -11.86 0.19 0.33
CA TRP A 11 -11.05 1.32 -0.11
C TRP A 11 -11.66 2.66 0.32
N ALA A 12 -12.95 2.86 0.13
CA ALA A 12 -13.65 4.09 0.51
C ALA A 12 -13.55 4.40 2.02
N VAL A 13 -13.37 3.39 2.87
CA VAL A 13 -13.15 3.57 4.30
C VAL A 13 -11.70 3.98 4.60
N ILE A 14 -10.72 3.42 3.88
CA ILE A 14 -9.29 3.63 4.14
C ILE A 14 -8.78 4.93 3.51
N GLU A 15 -9.18 5.22 2.26
CA GLU A 15 -8.72 6.37 1.49
C GLU A 15 -8.70 7.69 2.27
N PRO A 16 -9.78 8.10 2.99
CA PRO A 16 -9.78 9.37 3.71
C PRO A 16 -8.83 9.43 4.92
N LEU A 17 -8.37 8.27 5.42
CA LEU A 17 -7.41 8.19 6.53
C LEU A 17 -5.97 8.33 6.06
N LEU A 18 -5.75 8.19 4.75
CA LEU A 18 -4.42 8.30 4.20
C LEU A 18 -3.95 9.75 4.24
N PRO A 19 -2.66 9.96 4.52
CA PRO A 19 -2.12 11.30 4.57
C PRO A 19 -2.29 11.94 3.20
N THR A 20 -2.71 13.21 3.12
CA THR A 20 -2.86 13.95 1.86
C THR A 20 -1.76 15.01 1.68
N ASP A 21 -0.96 15.22 2.73
CA ASP A 21 0.03 16.29 2.89
C ASP A 21 1.36 16.05 2.15
N VAL A 22 1.34 15.50 0.93
CA VAL A 22 2.59 15.23 0.19
C VAL A 22 3.09 16.48 -0.50
N ARG A 23 4.33 16.84 -0.23
CA ARG A 23 5.09 17.82 -1.00
C ARG A 23 6.03 17.12 -1.98
N GLY A 24 6.10 17.63 -3.21
CA GLY A 24 7.04 17.16 -4.23
C GLY A 24 6.42 16.19 -5.24
N ARG A 25 6.98 14.99 -5.38
CA ARG A 25 6.67 14.04 -6.45
C ARG A 25 5.25 13.48 -6.34
N GLU A 26 4.60 13.32 -7.50
CA GLU A 26 3.26 12.75 -7.61
C GLU A 26 3.14 11.40 -6.88
N ARG A 27 2.01 11.20 -6.19
CA ARG A 27 1.77 9.97 -5.44
C ARG A 27 1.50 8.83 -6.41
N VAL A 28 2.33 7.78 -6.32
CA VAL A 28 1.95 6.46 -6.83
C VAL A 28 0.64 6.05 -6.16
N ASP A 29 -0.30 5.51 -6.94
CA ASP A 29 -1.61 4.98 -6.52
C ASP A 29 -1.53 4.25 -5.17
N ASP A 30 -2.14 4.85 -4.15
CA ASP A 30 -2.09 4.35 -2.78
C ASP A 30 -2.86 3.05 -2.60
N ARG A 31 -3.96 2.86 -3.33
CA ARG A 31 -4.73 1.61 -3.28
C ARG A 31 -3.88 0.46 -3.78
N ARG A 32 -3.20 0.67 -4.91
CA ARG A 32 -2.26 -0.31 -5.49
C ARG A 32 -1.16 -0.68 -4.49
N VAL A 33 -0.58 0.31 -3.82
CA VAL A 33 0.49 0.08 -2.86
C VAL A 33 -0.03 -0.63 -1.60
N LEU A 34 -1.20 -0.25 -1.08
CA LEU A 34 -1.85 -0.93 0.05
C LEU A 34 -2.18 -2.38 -0.24
N ASN A 35 -2.69 -2.67 -1.44
CA ASN A 35 -2.92 -4.05 -1.86
C ASN A 35 -1.61 -4.87 -1.84
N GLY A 36 -0.48 -4.27 -2.20
CA GLY A 36 0.84 -4.88 -2.06
C GLY A 36 1.25 -5.13 -0.61
N MET A 37 1.00 -4.18 0.29
CA MET A 37 1.24 -4.33 1.72
C MET A 37 0.37 -5.45 2.31
N PHE A 38 -0.93 -5.47 2.01
CA PHE A 38 -1.85 -6.49 2.52
C PHE A 38 -1.54 -7.87 1.99
N TRP A 39 -1.16 -7.98 0.71
CA TRP A 39 -0.67 -9.24 0.16
C TRP A 39 0.53 -9.73 0.98
N ARG A 40 1.55 -8.88 1.22
CA ARG A 40 2.73 -9.23 2.02
C ARG A 40 2.38 -9.62 3.45
N LEU A 41 1.48 -8.88 4.10
CA LEU A 41 1.07 -9.15 5.49
C LEU A 41 0.31 -10.46 5.62
N ARG A 42 -0.51 -10.83 4.63
CA ARG A 42 -1.30 -12.06 4.62
C ARG A 42 -0.51 -13.30 4.19
N THR A 43 0.47 -13.15 3.30
CA THR A 43 1.31 -14.27 2.84
C THR A 43 2.53 -14.49 3.72
N GLY A 44 3.00 -13.46 4.44
CA GLY A 44 4.26 -13.50 5.17
C GLY A 44 5.51 -13.45 4.26
N ALA A 45 5.34 -13.33 2.95
CA ALA A 45 6.45 -13.35 2.00
C ALA A 45 7.39 -12.15 2.18
N PRO A 46 8.67 -12.27 1.79
CA PRO A 46 9.60 -11.15 1.72
C PRO A 46 9.06 -10.00 0.86
N TRP A 47 9.46 -8.76 1.18
CA TRP A 47 9.17 -7.59 0.33
C TRP A 47 9.70 -7.76 -1.11
N ALA A 48 10.77 -8.56 -1.27
CA ALA A 48 11.36 -8.87 -2.57
C ALA A 48 10.40 -9.57 -3.54
N ASP A 49 9.44 -10.32 -3.00
CA ASP A 49 8.54 -11.22 -3.74
C ASP A 49 7.15 -10.61 -3.96
N ILE A 50 6.98 -9.32 -3.61
CA ILE A 50 5.72 -8.63 -3.89
C ILE A 50 5.45 -8.65 -5.40
N PRO A 51 4.26 -9.09 -5.82
CA PRO A 51 3.90 -9.11 -7.23
C PRO A 51 4.03 -7.73 -7.89
N ALA A 52 4.65 -7.68 -9.07
CA ALA A 52 4.92 -6.44 -9.81
C ALA A 52 3.66 -5.60 -10.09
N ARG A 53 2.47 -6.23 -10.11
CA ARG A 53 1.18 -5.53 -10.21
C ARG A 53 0.94 -4.52 -9.08
N TYR A 54 1.60 -4.64 -7.93
CA TYR A 54 1.49 -3.67 -6.83
C TYR A 54 2.49 -2.51 -6.90
N GLY A 55 3.32 -2.50 -7.94
CA GLY A 55 4.32 -1.47 -8.17
C GLY A 55 5.68 -1.85 -7.58
N PRO A 56 6.62 -0.89 -7.51
CA PRO A 56 7.96 -1.17 -7.02
C PRO A 56 7.95 -1.63 -5.57
N ARG A 57 8.61 -2.77 -5.29
CA ARG A 57 8.75 -3.32 -3.93
C ARG A 57 9.31 -2.32 -2.91
N THR A 58 10.23 -1.46 -3.34
CA THR A 58 10.82 -0.40 -2.52
C THR A 58 9.78 0.66 -2.13
N THR A 59 8.87 1.01 -3.03
CA THR A 59 7.76 1.94 -2.74
C THR A 59 6.83 1.34 -1.68
N CYS A 60 6.47 0.05 -1.80
CA CYS A 60 5.62 -0.63 -0.82
C CYS A 60 6.27 -0.64 0.57
N GLY A 61 7.53 -1.08 0.67
CA GLY A 61 8.26 -1.13 1.93
C GLY A 61 8.46 0.26 2.55
N ASN A 62 8.90 1.25 1.77
CA ASN A 62 9.14 2.61 2.27
C ASN A 62 7.84 3.30 2.71
N ARG A 63 6.72 3.04 2.03
CA ARG A 63 5.42 3.61 2.40
C ARG A 63 4.86 2.94 3.65
N PHE A 64 4.97 1.61 3.76
CA PHE A 64 4.63 0.88 4.99
C PHE A 64 5.37 1.44 6.20
N GLN A 65 6.68 1.62 6.10
CA GLN A 65 7.48 2.13 7.21
C GLN A 65 7.11 3.58 7.59
N ARG A 66 6.86 4.44 6.60
CA ARG A 66 6.46 5.84 6.85
C ARG A 66 5.09 5.94 7.51
N TRP A 67 4.11 5.17 7.03
CA TRP A 67 2.75 5.19 7.58
C TRP A 67 2.69 4.57 8.97
N ARG A 68 3.38 3.44 9.17
CA ARG A 68 3.53 2.84 10.51
C ARG A 68 4.13 3.81 11.53
N LYS A 69 5.16 4.59 11.14
CA LYS A 69 5.74 5.63 12.02
C LYS A 69 4.77 6.75 12.36
N ARG A 70 3.76 7.00 11.51
CA ARG A 70 2.71 8.01 11.72
C ARG A 70 1.50 7.46 12.48
N GLY A 71 1.46 6.15 12.78
CA GLY A 71 0.30 5.51 13.42
C GLY A 71 -0.90 5.32 12.49
N ILE A 72 -0.65 5.29 11.17
CA ILE A 72 -1.63 4.90 10.15
C ILE A 72 -1.63 3.38 10.01
#